data_AF-A0A812J5N8-F1
#
_entry.id   AF-A0A812J5N8-F1
#
_cell.length_a   1.000
_cell.length_b   1.000
_cell.length_c   1.000
_cell.angle_alpha   90.00
_cell.angle_beta   90.00
_cell.angle_gamma   90.00
#
_symmetry.space_group_name_H-M   'P 1'
#
loop_
_entity.id
_entity.type
_entity.pdbx_description
1 polymer ?
#
loop_
_entity_poly.entity_id
_entity_poly.type
_entity_poly.pdbx_seq_one_letter_code
_entity_poly.pdbx_strand_id
1 'polypeptide(L)'
;MAEVRCYMAEGDFDVYLMEKGVMPLLLQGLDALSKHVDKVATGTTMGSSKQKFNPLIWLAQYLLRNHPGHIHDHRTGTYEKIRELAEVERGRRNLLRKQEEFENAWFLLAEDHEHMPLAQTPRVIEKLDATWKLEGEFARCAKLPDIQAADPEKVKFSEFWQSFEALVKESDLLRMSVFQDADRRQLRAENEAQLAKYEQQQRQASVEEELRQRQLLQDRFETICADVYINSALLTIMSKGSALAAPMDLKGEHVVLVLQLLRAWGYPVLNDDGDLVDQDHWDARASEVCRRWRQNHGPPSKTPEVLDSEGLKALVDKEAFQAHRTGRQDSSQQMADVPPPPPPPPPPADS
;
A
#
# COMPACT_ATOMS: atom_id res chain seq x y z
N MET A 1 -7.27 7.37 -11.91
CA MET A 1 -7.12 6.75 -13.24
C MET A 1 -5.65 6.81 -13.59
N ALA A 2 -4.92 5.72 -13.41
CA ALA A 2 -3.56 5.64 -13.93
C ALA A 2 -3.68 5.67 -15.46
N GLU A 3 -3.14 6.70 -16.10
CA GLU A 3 -2.91 6.66 -17.54
C GLU A 3 -2.02 5.45 -17.80
N VAL A 4 -2.59 4.38 -18.35
CA VAL A 4 -1.81 3.34 -18.99
C VAL A 4 -1.13 4.06 -20.17
N ARG A 5 0.06 4.59 -19.92
CA ARG A 5 0.96 5.02 -20.97
C ARG A 5 1.34 3.77 -21.74
N CYS A 6 0.47 3.36 -22.66
CA CYS A 6 0.87 2.55 -23.79
C CYS A 6 1.88 3.42 -24.55
N TYR A 7 3.15 3.28 -24.20
CA TYR A 7 4.28 3.80 -24.96
C TYR A 7 4.27 3.07 -26.30
N MET A 8 3.36 3.47 -27.19
CA MET A 8 3.51 3.20 -28.62
C MET A 8 4.68 4.04 -29.06
N ALA A 9 5.88 3.45 -29.03
CA ALA A 9 7.04 4.06 -29.64
C ALA A 9 6.69 4.41 -31.09
N GLU A 10 7.14 5.58 -31.55
CA GLU A 10 7.00 5.99 -32.95
C GLU A 10 7.55 4.87 -33.85
N GLY A 11 6.67 4.09 -34.50
CA GLY A 11 7.05 2.96 -35.35
C GLY A 11 6.31 1.63 -35.14
N ASP A 12 5.51 1.45 -34.07
CA ASP A 12 4.79 0.17 -33.81
C ASP A 12 3.36 0.09 -34.38
N PHE A 13 3.02 0.97 -35.31
CA PHE A 13 1.67 1.02 -35.86
C PHE A 13 1.33 -0.25 -36.65
N ASP A 14 2.33 -0.84 -37.32
CA ASP A 14 2.19 -2.12 -38.03
C ASP A 14 1.84 -3.27 -37.08
N VAL A 15 2.53 -3.38 -35.94
CA VAL A 15 2.26 -4.38 -34.91
C VAL A 15 0.88 -4.18 -34.30
N TYR A 16 0.48 -2.92 -34.06
CA TYR A 16 -0.86 -2.60 -33.58
C TYR A 16 -1.97 -3.07 -34.53
N LEU A 17 -1.81 -2.81 -35.84
CA LEU A 17 -2.77 -3.24 -36.85
C LEU A 17 -2.90 -4.77 -36.91
N MET A 18 -1.82 -5.49 -36.64
CA MET A 18 -1.79 -6.95 -36.59
C MET A 18 -2.43 -7.49 -35.30
N GLU A 19 -2.07 -6.94 -34.14
CA GLU A 19 -2.58 -7.37 -32.82
C GLU A 19 -4.10 -7.21 -32.70
N LYS A 20 -4.66 -6.09 -33.18
CA LYS A 20 -6.10 -5.84 -33.16
C LYS A 20 -6.87 -6.61 -34.23
N GLY A 21 -6.19 -7.44 -35.02
CA GLY A 21 -6.80 -8.20 -36.11
C GLY A 21 -7.36 -7.31 -37.23
N VAL A 22 -7.01 -6.01 -37.24
CA VAL A 22 -7.50 -5.05 -38.24
C VAL A 22 -6.92 -5.38 -39.60
N MET A 23 -5.62 -5.65 -39.69
CA MET A 23 -4.97 -5.92 -40.98
C MET A 23 -5.48 -7.22 -41.64
N PRO A 24 -5.58 -8.37 -40.93
CA PRO A 24 -6.14 -9.58 -41.53
C PRO A 24 -7.61 -9.41 -41.93
N LEU A 25 -8.40 -8.70 -41.11
CA LEU A 25 -9.79 -8.38 -41.41
C LEU A 25 -9.91 -7.47 -42.64
N LEU A 26 -9.03 -6.48 -42.76
CA LEU A 26 -8.96 -5.57 -43.90
C LEU A 26 -8.62 -6.31 -45.18
N LEU A 27 -7.62 -7.19 -45.17
CA LEU A 27 -7.26 -8.01 -46.33
C LEU A 27 -8.42 -8.90 -46.78
N GLN A 28 -9.12 -9.54 -45.84
CA GLN A 28 -10.32 -10.32 -46.15
C GLN A 28 -11.44 -9.44 -46.71
N GLY A 29 -11.63 -8.25 -46.14
CA GLY A 29 -12.61 -7.28 -46.62
C GLY A 29 -12.30 -6.79 -48.03
N LEU A 30 -11.03 -6.55 -48.36
CA LEU A 30 -10.59 -6.14 -49.69
C LEU A 30 -10.75 -7.27 -50.72
N ASP A 31 -10.43 -8.52 -50.38
CA ASP A 31 -10.68 -9.68 -51.24
C ASP A 31 -12.19 -9.88 -51.49
N ALA A 32 -13.00 -9.80 -50.43
CA ALA A 32 -14.45 -9.92 -50.53
C ALA A 32 -15.06 -8.75 -51.34
N LEU A 33 -14.53 -7.53 -51.17
CA LEU A 33 -14.90 -6.36 -51.95
C LEU A 33 -14.56 -6.54 -53.43
N SER A 34 -13.35 -7.03 -53.76
CA SER A 34 -12.95 -7.31 -55.14
C SER A 34 -13.92 -8.27 -55.82
N LYS A 35 -14.22 -9.40 -55.16
CA LYS A 35 -15.20 -10.39 -55.65
C LYS A 35 -16.60 -9.80 -55.81
N HIS A 36 -16.98 -8.84 -54.96
CA HIS A 36 -18.27 -8.16 -55.07
C HIS A 36 -18.30 -7.19 -56.26
N VAL A 37 -17.22 -6.43 -56.48
CA VAL A 37 -17.06 -5.54 -57.63
C VAL A 37 -17.10 -6.32 -58.93
N ASP A 38 -16.42 -7.47 -59.01
CA ASP A 38 -16.43 -8.33 -60.20
C ASP A 38 -17.84 -8.81 -60.53
N LYS A 39 -18.61 -9.24 -59.52
CA LYS A 39 -20.02 -9.65 -59.69
C LYS A 39 -20.93 -8.51 -60.15
N VAL A 40 -20.69 -7.30 -59.65
CA VAL A 40 -21.42 -6.10 -60.08
C VAL A 40 -21.06 -5.76 -61.53
N ALA A 41 -19.79 -5.88 -61.91
CA ALA A 41 -19.29 -5.61 -63.26
C ALA A 41 -19.82 -6.61 -64.29
N THR A 42 -20.00 -7.88 -63.93
CA THR A 42 -20.59 -8.91 -64.81
C THR A 42 -22.10 -8.78 -65.02
N GLY A 43 -22.74 -7.73 -64.49
CA GLY A 43 -24.17 -7.49 -64.66
C GLY A 43 -25.07 -8.48 -63.91
N THR A 44 -24.52 -9.22 -62.95
CA THR A 44 -25.29 -10.08 -62.05
C THR A 44 -26.01 -9.18 -61.04
N THR A 45 -27.14 -8.63 -61.45
CA THR A 45 -27.91 -7.63 -60.70
C THR A 45 -28.39 -8.18 -59.36
N MET A 46 -27.71 -7.80 -58.28
CA MET A 46 -28.18 -8.02 -56.91
C MET A 46 -29.32 -7.06 -56.58
N GLY A 47 -30.56 -7.47 -56.85
CA GLY A 47 -31.78 -6.83 -56.33
C GLY A 47 -32.17 -5.49 -56.99
N SER A 48 -33.47 -5.19 -56.95
CA SER A 48 -34.11 -4.06 -57.66
C SER A 48 -33.80 -2.66 -57.10
N SER A 49 -32.85 -2.52 -56.18
CA SER A 49 -32.49 -1.23 -55.60
C SER A 49 -31.47 -0.52 -56.50
N LYS A 50 -31.92 0.52 -57.23
CA LYS A 50 -31.10 1.43 -58.06
C LYS A 50 -30.03 2.24 -57.28
N GLN A 51 -29.64 1.81 -56.08
CA GLN A 51 -28.70 2.54 -55.25
C GLN A 51 -27.28 2.37 -55.83
N LYS A 52 -26.57 3.49 -56.02
CA LYS A 52 -25.19 3.47 -56.49
C LYS A 52 -24.32 2.73 -55.46
N PHE A 53 -23.64 1.68 -55.89
CA PHE A 53 -22.70 0.94 -55.05
C PHE A 53 -21.56 1.87 -54.58
N ASN A 54 -21.29 1.91 -53.28
CA ASN A 54 -20.16 2.63 -52.70
C ASN A 54 -19.20 1.63 -52.03
N PRO A 55 -18.00 1.40 -52.59
CA PRO A 55 -17.07 0.39 -52.11
C PRO A 55 -16.56 0.67 -50.69
N LEU A 56 -16.40 1.94 -50.31
CA LEU A 56 -15.92 2.32 -48.98
C LEU A 56 -16.97 2.03 -47.90
N ILE A 57 -18.24 2.36 -48.18
CA ILE A 57 -19.34 2.06 -47.26
C ILE A 57 -19.50 0.56 -47.11
N TRP A 58 -19.43 -0.20 -48.22
CA TRP A 58 -19.51 -1.65 -48.19
C TRP A 58 -18.38 -2.26 -47.36
N LEU A 59 -17.14 -1.81 -47.58
CA LEU A 59 -15.98 -2.30 -46.83
C LEU A 59 -16.12 -1.97 -45.34
N ALA A 60 -16.49 -0.74 -44.98
CA ALA A 60 -16.72 -0.36 -43.59
C ALA A 60 -17.78 -1.26 -42.93
N GLN A 61 -18.90 -1.53 -43.61
CA GLN A 61 -19.92 -2.45 -43.12
C GLN A 61 -19.40 -3.88 -42.98
N TYR A 62 -18.56 -4.34 -43.92
CA TYR A 62 -17.93 -5.66 -43.85
C TYR A 62 -17.02 -5.77 -42.62
N LEU A 63 -16.15 -4.79 -42.38
CA LEU A 63 -15.25 -4.77 -41.22
C LEU A 63 -16.04 -4.77 -39.90
N LEU A 64 -17.10 -3.95 -39.80
CA LEU A 64 -17.94 -3.91 -38.60
C LEU A 64 -18.66 -5.23 -38.35
N ARG A 65 -19.21 -5.86 -39.39
CA ARG A 65 -19.93 -7.14 -39.26
C ARG A 65 -19.01 -8.29 -38.92
N ASN A 66 -17.78 -8.29 -39.42
CA ASN A 66 -16.83 -9.39 -39.26
C ASN A 66 -15.74 -9.11 -38.22
N HIS A 67 -15.97 -8.15 -37.32
CA HIS A 67 -15.01 -7.78 -36.30
C HIS A 67 -14.66 -9.00 -35.41
N PRO A 68 -13.38 -9.33 -35.20
CA PRO A 68 -12.97 -10.55 -34.49
C PRO A 68 -13.44 -10.57 -33.02
N GLY A 69 -13.69 -9.41 -32.43
CA GLY A 69 -14.28 -9.32 -31.09
C GLY A 69 -15.77 -9.68 -31.01
N HIS A 70 -16.48 -9.77 -32.14
CA HIS A 70 -17.93 -10.01 -32.19
C HIS A 70 -18.31 -11.29 -32.95
N ILE A 71 -17.49 -11.76 -33.89
CA ILE A 71 -17.73 -13.01 -34.61
C ILE A 71 -16.78 -14.10 -34.11
N HIS A 72 -17.36 -15.23 -33.69
CA HIS A 72 -16.62 -16.45 -33.33
C HIS A 72 -16.91 -17.50 -34.39
N ASP A 73 -16.02 -17.60 -35.37
CA ASP A 73 -16.16 -18.49 -36.53
C ASP A 73 -14.87 -19.28 -36.73
N HIS A 74 -14.80 -20.18 -37.71
CA HIS A 74 -13.62 -20.97 -38.07
C HIS A 74 -12.34 -20.14 -38.28
N ARG A 75 -12.46 -18.82 -38.47
CA ARG A 75 -11.34 -17.88 -38.64
C ARG A 75 -10.74 -17.38 -37.32
N THR A 76 -11.41 -17.57 -36.19
CA THR A 76 -10.95 -17.11 -34.87
C THR A 76 -9.54 -17.62 -34.57
N GLY A 77 -9.26 -18.90 -34.85
CA GLY A 77 -7.92 -19.45 -34.66
C GLY A 77 -6.83 -18.80 -35.52
N THR A 78 -7.16 -18.27 -36.71
CA THR A 78 -6.21 -17.51 -37.53
C THR A 78 -5.92 -16.14 -36.91
N TYR A 79 -6.94 -15.45 -36.40
CA TYR A 79 -6.76 -14.17 -35.72
C TYR A 79 -5.94 -14.32 -34.43
N GLU A 80 -6.16 -15.39 -33.66
CA GLU A 80 -5.38 -15.70 -32.46
C GLU A 80 -3.90 -15.95 -32.79
N LYS A 81 -3.61 -16.71 -33.86
CA LYS A 81 -2.23 -16.91 -34.33
C LYS A 81 -1.56 -15.61 -34.74
N ILE A 82 -2.27 -14.74 -35.46
CA ILE A 82 -1.72 -13.45 -35.88
C ILE A 82 -1.48 -12.52 -34.69
N ARG A 83 -2.41 -12.52 -33.72
CA ARG A 83 -2.25 -11.80 -32.46
C ARG A 83 -1.03 -12.29 -31.69
N GLU A 84 -0.84 -13.60 -31.61
CA GLU A 84 0.32 -14.21 -30.97
C GLU A 84 1.63 -13.77 -31.64
N LEU A 85 1.70 -13.81 -32.97
CA LEU A 85 2.87 -13.31 -33.71
C LEU A 85 3.13 -11.81 -33.47
N ALA A 86 2.08 -11.00 -33.39
CA ALA A 86 2.20 -9.58 -33.07
C ALA A 86 2.73 -9.35 -31.64
N GLU A 87 2.28 -10.16 -30.67
CA GLU A 87 2.76 -10.10 -29.27
C GLU A 87 4.24 -10.49 -29.14
N VAL A 88 4.66 -11.52 -29.88
CA VAL A 88 6.07 -11.92 -29.96
C VAL A 88 6.92 -10.84 -30.61
N GLU A 89 6.50 -10.30 -31.76
CA GLU A 89 7.22 -9.22 -32.44
C GLU A 89 7.35 -7.97 -31.58
N ARG A 90 6.28 -7.63 -30.83
CA ARG A 90 6.33 -6.53 -29.87
C ARG A 90 7.34 -6.79 -28.76
N GLY A 91 7.39 -8.02 -28.25
CA GLY A 91 8.39 -8.45 -27.27
C GLY A 91 9.83 -8.31 -27.80
N ARG A 92 10.08 -8.71 -29.06
CA ARG A 92 11.37 -8.52 -29.73
C ARG A 92 11.78 -7.06 -29.82
N ARG A 93 10.90 -6.20 -30.33
CA ARG A 93 11.17 -4.75 -30.44
C ARG A 93 11.43 -4.12 -29.08
N ASN A 94 10.71 -4.55 -28.05
CA ASN A 94 10.93 -4.09 -26.70
C ASN A 94 12.32 -4.47 -26.18
N LEU A 95 12.75 -5.72 -26.38
CA LEU A 95 14.10 -6.16 -26.03
C LEU A 95 15.18 -5.33 -26.74
N LEU A 96 15.03 -5.09 -28.04
CA LEU A 96 16.01 -4.30 -28.81
C LEU A 96 16.07 -2.84 -28.38
N ARG A 97 14.94 -2.23 -28.00
CA ARG A 97 14.92 -0.85 -27.46
C ARG A 97 15.64 -0.71 -26.12
N LYS A 98 15.76 -1.80 -25.37
CA LYS A 98 16.41 -1.83 -24.06
C LYS A 98 17.93 -1.98 -24.14
N GLN A 99 18.55 -1.70 -25.30
CA GLN A 99 20.01 -1.78 -25.48
C GLN A 99 20.80 -1.06 -24.38
N GLU A 100 20.39 0.13 -23.99
CA GLU A 100 21.04 0.91 -22.92
C GLU A 100 20.99 0.16 -21.57
N GLU A 101 19.90 -0.53 -21.28
CA GLU A 101 19.76 -1.32 -20.06
C GLU A 101 20.68 -2.55 -20.09
N PHE A 102 20.84 -3.18 -21.25
CA PHE A 102 21.85 -4.23 -21.46
C PHE A 102 23.27 -3.72 -21.27
N GLU A 103 23.59 -2.58 -21.85
CA GLU A 103 24.91 -1.96 -21.76
C GLU A 103 25.24 -1.61 -20.30
N ASN A 104 24.28 -1.04 -19.56
CA ASN A 104 24.42 -0.77 -18.14
C ASN A 104 24.62 -2.06 -17.32
N ALA A 105 23.85 -3.12 -17.58
CA ALA A 105 24.02 -4.41 -16.90
C ALA A 105 25.38 -5.05 -17.24
N TRP A 106 25.86 -4.89 -18.47
CA TRP A 106 27.17 -5.32 -18.93
C TRP A 106 28.29 -4.62 -18.16
N PHE A 107 28.27 -3.29 -18.12
CA PHE A 107 29.31 -2.50 -17.43
C PHE A 107 29.35 -2.70 -15.92
N LEU A 108 28.22 -3.04 -15.29
CA LEU A 108 28.17 -3.40 -13.87
C LEU A 108 28.84 -4.75 -13.56
N LEU A 109 28.91 -5.65 -14.55
CA LEU A 109 29.46 -7.00 -14.38
C LEU A 109 30.88 -7.15 -14.94
N ALA A 110 31.26 -6.33 -15.92
CA ALA A 110 32.62 -6.31 -16.49
C ALA A 110 33.61 -5.65 -15.51
N GLU A 111 34.70 -6.34 -15.18
CA GLU A 111 35.72 -5.85 -14.24
C GLU A 111 36.44 -4.58 -14.73
N ASP A 112 36.66 -4.46 -16.04
CA ASP A 112 37.35 -3.34 -16.69
C ASP A 112 36.38 -2.39 -17.43
N HIS A 113 35.07 -2.58 -17.27
CA HIS A 113 34.00 -1.87 -17.96
C HIS A 113 34.06 -1.92 -19.51
N GLU A 114 34.89 -2.76 -20.13
CA GLU A 114 34.95 -2.86 -21.60
C GLU A 114 34.78 -4.31 -22.07
N HIS A 115 35.37 -5.27 -21.35
CA HIS A 115 35.45 -6.66 -21.73
C HIS A 115 34.81 -7.57 -20.69
N MET A 116 34.24 -8.68 -21.15
CA MET A 116 33.71 -9.72 -20.30
C MET A 116 34.08 -11.10 -20.86
N PRO A 117 34.48 -12.06 -20.01
CA PRO A 117 34.64 -13.44 -20.46
C PRO A 117 33.31 -13.99 -20.96
N LEU A 118 33.33 -14.72 -22.08
CA LEU A 118 32.13 -15.30 -22.71
C LEU A 118 31.31 -16.13 -21.72
N ALA A 119 31.98 -16.87 -20.85
CA ALA A 119 31.35 -17.69 -19.80
C ALA A 119 30.50 -16.88 -18.80
N GLN A 120 30.74 -15.57 -18.65
CA GLN A 120 29.98 -14.70 -17.76
C GLN A 120 28.81 -14.00 -18.45
N THR A 121 28.72 -14.03 -19.79
CA THR A 121 27.62 -13.38 -20.53
C THR A 121 26.21 -13.83 -20.11
N PRO A 122 25.95 -15.10 -19.69
CA PRO A 122 24.63 -15.46 -19.15
C PRO A 122 24.23 -14.66 -17.91
N ARG A 123 25.19 -14.18 -17.11
CA ARG A 123 24.91 -13.37 -15.91
C ARG A 123 24.31 -12.01 -16.24
N VAL A 124 24.58 -11.47 -17.44
CA VAL A 124 23.93 -10.24 -17.92
C VAL A 124 22.43 -10.48 -18.07
N ILE A 125 22.05 -11.62 -18.66
CA ILE A 125 20.64 -12.01 -18.83
C ILE A 125 19.98 -12.23 -17.47
N GLU A 126 20.63 -12.96 -16.54
CA GLU A 126 20.11 -13.15 -15.18
C GLU A 126 19.93 -11.81 -14.43
N LYS A 127 20.87 -10.88 -14.60
CA LYS A 127 20.80 -9.55 -14.00
C LYS A 127 19.62 -8.74 -14.56
N LEU A 128 19.41 -8.78 -15.87
CA LEU A 128 18.30 -8.09 -16.53
C LEU A 128 16.96 -8.70 -16.17
N ASP A 129 16.88 -10.03 -16.13
CA ASP A 129 15.70 -10.76 -15.68
C ASP A 129 15.29 -10.31 -14.27
N ALA A 130 16.25 -10.26 -13.34
CA ALA A 130 16.02 -9.77 -11.98
C ALA A 130 15.64 -8.28 -11.95
N THR A 131 16.29 -7.46 -12.77
CA THR A 131 16.04 -5.99 -12.84
C THR A 131 14.64 -5.71 -13.37
N TRP A 132 14.19 -6.46 -14.36
CA TRP A 132 12.87 -6.37 -14.96
C TRP A 132 11.83 -7.24 -14.25
N LYS A 133 12.20 -7.94 -13.18
CA LYS A 133 11.34 -8.82 -12.38
C LYS A 133 10.62 -9.88 -13.22
N LEU A 134 11.31 -10.47 -14.18
CA LEU A 134 10.74 -11.47 -15.09
C LEU A 134 10.71 -12.89 -14.51
N GLU A 135 11.16 -13.09 -13.27
CA GLU A 135 11.05 -14.37 -12.53
C GLU A 135 11.75 -15.56 -13.22
N GLY A 136 12.84 -15.29 -13.93
CA GLY A 136 13.64 -16.27 -14.64
C GLY A 136 13.13 -16.60 -16.05
N GLU A 137 12.02 -16.00 -16.49
CA GLU A 137 11.45 -16.22 -17.83
C GLU A 137 12.45 -15.85 -18.93
N PHE A 138 13.18 -14.74 -18.79
CA PHE A 138 14.16 -14.34 -19.78
C PHE A 138 15.38 -15.25 -19.77
N ALA A 139 15.90 -15.58 -18.59
CA ALA A 139 17.02 -16.50 -18.44
C ALA A 139 16.71 -17.91 -18.99
N ARG A 140 15.47 -18.39 -18.82
CA ARG A 140 15.02 -19.70 -19.32
C ARG A 140 14.93 -19.74 -20.85
N CYS A 141 14.45 -18.66 -21.46
CA CYS A 141 14.20 -18.61 -22.90
C CYS A 141 15.45 -18.17 -23.69
N ALA A 142 16.32 -17.35 -23.12
CA ALA A 142 17.52 -16.84 -23.77
C ALA A 142 18.64 -17.88 -23.76
N LYS A 143 18.65 -18.74 -24.78
CA LYS A 143 19.83 -19.55 -25.11
C LYS A 143 20.78 -18.69 -25.93
N LEU A 144 21.81 -18.14 -25.28
CA LEU A 144 22.79 -17.30 -25.95
C LEU A 144 23.44 -18.08 -27.11
N PRO A 145 23.53 -17.49 -28.31
CA PRO A 145 24.21 -18.12 -29.44
C PRO A 145 25.72 -18.18 -29.20
N ASP A 146 26.41 -19.01 -29.99
CA ASP A 146 27.88 -18.99 -30.03
C ASP A 146 28.36 -17.63 -30.54
N ILE A 147 28.84 -16.79 -29.63
CA ILE A 147 29.36 -15.46 -29.93
C ILE A 147 30.69 -15.64 -30.67
N GLN A 148 30.75 -15.13 -31.91
CA GLN A 148 31.99 -15.11 -32.69
C GLN A 148 32.92 -13.99 -32.22
N ALA A 149 33.48 -14.15 -31.03
CA ALA A 149 34.49 -13.24 -30.49
C ALA A 149 35.90 -13.64 -30.96
N ALA A 150 36.76 -12.65 -31.22
CA ALA A 150 38.16 -12.91 -31.54
C ALA A 150 38.94 -13.52 -30.36
N ASP A 151 38.56 -13.14 -29.13
CA ASP A 151 39.08 -13.66 -27.87
C ASP A 151 37.91 -13.97 -26.92
N PRO A 152 37.62 -15.25 -26.63
CA PRO A 152 36.54 -15.63 -25.71
C PRO A 152 36.68 -15.09 -24.29
N GLU A 153 37.89 -14.72 -23.85
CA GLU A 153 38.12 -14.15 -22.52
C GLU A 153 37.85 -12.64 -22.47
N LYS A 154 37.73 -11.99 -23.64
CA LYS A 154 37.61 -10.53 -23.78
C LYS A 154 36.55 -10.13 -24.80
N VAL A 155 35.35 -10.65 -24.65
CA VAL A 155 34.21 -10.27 -25.49
C VAL A 155 33.86 -8.81 -25.24
N LYS A 156 33.64 -8.03 -26.30
CA LYS A 156 33.15 -6.64 -26.18
C LYS A 156 31.63 -6.59 -26.18
N PHE A 157 31.05 -5.57 -25.54
CA PHE A 157 29.59 -5.37 -25.55
C PHE A 157 29.01 -5.34 -26.96
N SER A 158 29.68 -4.70 -27.92
CA SER A 158 29.24 -4.63 -29.31
C SER A 158 29.13 -6.01 -30.00
N GLU A 159 30.07 -6.92 -29.70
CA GLU A 159 30.09 -8.27 -30.27
C GLU A 159 28.96 -9.13 -29.68
N PHE A 160 28.78 -9.01 -28.35
CA PHE A 160 27.65 -9.61 -27.65
C PHE A 160 26.32 -9.09 -28.19
N TRP A 161 26.16 -7.76 -28.30
CA TRP A 161 24.91 -7.14 -28.72
C TRP A 161 24.54 -7.51 -30.16
N GLN A 162 25.51 -7.52 -31.08
CA GLN A 162 25.27 -7.95 -32.46
C GLN A 162 24.80 -9.42 -32.51
N SER A 163 25.41 -10.29 -31.70
CA SER A 163 25.01 -11.70 -31.60
C SER A 163 23.62 -11.86 -30.96
N PHE A 164 23.32 -11.05 -29.95
CA PHE A 164 22.02 -11.02 -29.27
C PHE A 164 20.91 -10.47 -30.19
N GLU A 165 21.19 -9.42 -30.97
CA GLU A 165 20.24 -8.88 -31.94
C GLU A 165 19.89 -9.92 -33.01
N ALA A 166 20.87 -10.68 -33.49
CA ALA A 166 20.63 -11.81 -34.39
C ALA A 166 19.75 -12.88 -33.73
N LEU A 167 20.06 -13.26 -32.47
CA LEU A 167 19.23 -14.21 -31.71
C LEU A 167 17.78 -13.72 -31.60
N VAL A 168 17.55 -12.46 -31.24
CA VAL A 168 16.21 -11.89 -31.08
C VAL A 168 15.44 -11.90 -32.40
N LYS A 169 16.10 -11.68 -33.54
CA LYS A 169 15.46 -11.74 -34.88
C LYS A 169 15.06 -13.16 -35.27
N GLU A 170 15.84 -14.16 -34.88
CA GLU A 170 15.62 -15.55 -35.27
C GLU A 170 14.75 -16.34 -34.27
N SER A 171 14.75 -15.94 -33.00
CA SER A 171 14.11 -16.68 -31.90
C SER A 171 13.00 -15.87 -31.23
N ASP A 172 12.00 -16.57 -30.71
CA ASP A 172 10.90 -15.97 -29.94
C ASP A 172 11.27 -16.03 -28.45
N LEU A 173 12.00 -15.02 -27.96
CA LEU A 173 12.52 -15.04 -26.59
C LEU A 173 11.46 -14.70 -25.54
N LEU A 174 10.78 -13.56 -25.69
CA LEU A 174 9.80 -13.05 -24.73
C LEU A 174 8.60 -12.47 -25.46
N ARG A 175 7.42 -12.67 -24.89
CA ARG A 175 6.19 -12.00 -25.30
C ARG A 175 6.07 -10.66 -24.58
N MET A 176 5.38 -9.68 -25.19
CA MET A 176 5.12 -8.41 -24.52
C MET A 176 4.29 -8.59 -23.23
N SER A 177 3.38 -9.58 -23.18
CA SER A 177 2.61 -9.89 -21.98
C SER A 177 3.48 -10.13 -20.73
N VAL A 178 4.66 -10.76 -20.88
CA VAL A 178 5.56 -11.05 -19.75
C VAL A 178 6.10 -9.76 -19.12
N PHE A 179 6.45 -8.77 -19.95
CA PHE A 179 6.86 -7.44 -19.46
C PHE A 179 5.69 -6.73 -18.76
N GLN A 180 4.51 -6.75 -19.35
CA GLN A 180 3.32 -6.14 -18.75
C GLN A 180 2.95 -6.78 -17.41
N ASP A 181 3.11 -8.10 -17.28
CA ASP A 181 2.89 -8.82 -16.04
C ASP A 181 3.91 -8.41 -14.96
N ALA A 182 5.17 -8.25 -15.33
CA ALA A 182 6.19 -7.76 -14.41
C ALA A 182 5.93 -6.33 -13.96
N ASP A 183 5.56 -5.43 -14.87
CA ASP A 183 5.15 -4.06 -14.54
C ASP A 183 3.94 -4.03 -13.60
N ARG A 184 2.94 -4.89 -13.85
CA ARG A 184 1.76 -5.03 -12.98
C ARG A 184 2.15 -5.53 -11.58
N ARG A 185 3.03 -6.53 -11.48
CA ARG A 185 3.52 -7.06 -10.20
C ARG A 185 4.29 -5.98 -9.43
N GLN A 186 5.16 -5.23 -10.11
CA GLN A 186 5.88 -4.12 -9.51
C GLN A 186 4.96 -3.04 -8.96
N LEU A 187 3.98 -2.59 -9.76
CA LEU A 187 3.04 -1.56 -9.34
C LEU A 187 2.19 -2.00 -8.13
N ARG A 188 1.78 -3.28 -8.07
CA ARG A 188 1.08 -3.84 -6.90
C ARG A 188 1.96 -3.81 -5.65
N ALA A 189 3.20 -4.30 -5.75
CA ALA A 189 4.14 -4.33 -4.64
C ALA A 189 4.46 -2.90 -4.12
N GLU A 190 4.59 -1.92 -5.02
CA GLU A 190 4.81 -0.52 -4.64
C GLU A 190 3.60 0.08 -3.91
N ASN A 191 2.39 -0.19 -4.39
CA ASN A 191 1.15 0.27 -3.73
C ASN A 191 0.97 -0.37 -2.35
N GLU A 192 1.25 -1.68 -2.23
CA GLU A 192 1.20 -2.40 -0.95
C GLU A 192 2.23 -1.85 0.04
N ALA A 193 3.47 -1.60 -0.41
CA ALA A 193 4.51 -1.00 0.43
C ALA A 193 4.14 0.42 0.90
N GLN A 194 3.51 1.23 0.03
CA GLN A 194 3.03 2.56 0.39
C GLN A 194 1.90 2.50 1.42
N LEU A 195 0.94 1.59 1.23
CA LEU A 195 -0.15 1.39 2.18
C LEU A 195 0.38 0.95 3.54
N ALA A 196 1.29 -0.03 3.57
CA ALA A 196 1.92 -0.49 4.81
C ALA A 196 2.67 0.64 5.54
N LYS A 197 3.40 1.48 4.80
CA LYS A 197 4.08 2.66 5.37
C LYS A 197 3.09 3.66 5.97
N TYR A 198 1.97 3.91 5.29
CA TYR A 198 0.92 4.78 5.78
C TYR A 198 0.27 4.24 7.07
N GLU A 199 -0.06 2.95 7.10
CA GLU A 199 -0.59 2.31 8.31
C GLU A 199 0.40 2.36 9.48
N GLN A 200 1.70 2.13 9.21
CA GLN A 200 2.73 2.24 10.22
C GLN A 200 2.82 3.67 10.79
N GLN A 201 2.74 4.68 9.94
CA GLN A 201 2.74 6.08 10.36
C GLN A 201 1.50 6.42 11.20
N GLN A 202 0.32 5.93 10.82
CA GLN A 202 -0.89 6.12 11.62
C GLN A 202 -0.77 5.48 13.00
N ARG A 203 -0.25 4.25 13.09
CA ARG A 203 -0.03 3.58 14.38
C ARG A 203 0.97 4.36 15.25
N GLN A 204 2.07 4.82 14.66
CA GLN A 204 3.06 5.64 15.37
C GLN A 204 2.44 6.96 15.88
N ALA A 205 1.67 7.66 15.06
CA ALA A 205 1.00 8.89 15.46
C ALA A 205 -0.03 8.66 16.58
N SER A 206 -0.77 7.55 16.54
CA SER A 206 -1.71 7.18 17.60
C SER A 206 -0.99 6.93 18.93
N VAL A 207 0.13 6.20 18.90
CA VAL A 207 0.94 5.92 20.10
C VAL A 207 1.56 7.22 20.64
N GLU A 208 2.05 8.10 19.78
CA GLU A 208 2.63 9.39 20.18
C GLU A 208 1.57 10.30 20.83
N GLU A 209 0.38 10.39 20.25
CA GLU A 209 -0.72 11.18 20.82
C GLU A 209 -1.16 10.63 22.18
N GLU A 210 -1.24 9.30 22.35
CA GLU A 210 -1.49 8.70 23.65
C GLU A 210 -0.40 9.03 24.68
N LEU A 211 0.87 8.96 24.29
CA LEU A 211 1.99 9.32 25.17
C LEU A 211 1.93 10.81 25.57
N ARG A 212 1.61 11.69 24.62
CA ARG A 212 1.41 13.12 24.85
C ARG A 212 0.26 13.38 25.84
N GLN A 213 -0.87 12.70 25.68
CA GLN A 213 -1.99 12.81 26.61
C GLN A 213 -1.64 12.29 28.01
N ARG A 214 -0.82 11.23 28.11
CA ARG A 214 -0.31 10.73 29.39
C ARG A 214 0.57 11.76 30.09
N GLN A 215 1.52 12.34 29.36
CA GLN A 215 2.40 13.39 29.87
C GLN A 215 1.59 14.60 30.35
N LEU A 216 0.64 15.10 29.55
CA LEU A 216 -0.20 16.24 29.93
C LEU A 216 -0.98 16.00 31.23
N LEU A 217 -1.52 14.78 31.42
CA LEU A 217 -2.24 14.42 32.63
C LEU A 217 -1.29 14.26 33.84
N GLN A 218 -0.07 13.78 33.62
CA GLN A 218 0.96 13.71 34.65
C GLN A 218 1.41 15.11 35.08
N ASP A 219 1.73 16.00 34.13
CA ASP A 219 2.12 17.38 34.40
C ASP A 219 1.03 18.13 35.18
N ARG A 220 -0.24 17.91 34.80
CA ARG A 220 -1.38 18.46 35.53
C ARG A 220 -1.46 17.94 36.96
N PHE A 221 -1.27 16.63 37.17
CA PHE A 221 -1.24 16.05 38.51
C PHE A 221 -0.11 16.62 39.37
N GLU A 222 1.09 16.77 38.80
CA GLU A 222 2.26 17.34 39.48
C GLU A 222 2.04 18.80 39.88
N THR A 223 1.41 19.58 39.00
CA THR A 223 1.03 20.97 39.29
C THR A 223 0.04 21.03 40.47
N ILE A 224 -1.03 20.21 40.45
CA ILE A 224 -2.00 20.16 41.55
C ILE A 224 -1.33 19.72 42.86
N CYS A 225 -0.41 18.76 42.81
CA CYS A 225 0.34 18.33 43.99
C CYS A 225 1.18 19.47 44.57
N ALA A 226 1.87 20.26 43.73
CA ALA A 226 2.61 21.43 44.19
C ALA A 226 1.70 22.45 44.90
N ASP A 227 0.53 22.73 44.33
CA ASP A 227 -0.46 23.64 44.92
C ASP A 227 -1.00 23.13 46.28
N VAL A 228 -1.16 21.81 46.42
CA VAL A 228 -1.56 21.18 47.69
C VAL A 228 -0.54 21.42 48.80
N TYR A 229 0.76 21.39 48.49
CA TYR A 229 1.82 21.68 49.47
C TYR A 229 1.95 23.17 49.81
N ILE A 230 1.42 24.06 48.97
CA ILE A 230 1.37 25.51 49.25
C ILE A 230 0.14 25.85 50.11
N ASN A 231 -0.96 25.10 49.96
CA ASN A 231 -2.20 25.36 50.66
C ASN A 231 -2.12 25.03 52.18
N SER A 232 -2.27 26.05 53.02
CA SER A 232 -2.12 25.94 54.48
C SER A 232 -3.17 25.06 55.17
N ALA A 233 -4.39 24.97 54.62
CA ALA A 233 -5.44 24.12 55.15
C ALA A 233 -5.13 22.63 54.89
N LEU A 234 -4.67 22.29 53.68
CA LEU A 234 -4.24 20.93 53.34
C LEU A 234 -2.99 20.52 54.12
N LEU A 235 -2.03 21.42 54.34
CA LEU A 235 -0.89 21.16 55.23
C LEU A 235 -1.32 20.86 56.68
N THR A 236 -2.37 21.53 57.17
CA THR A 236 -2.94 21.26 58.50
C THR A 236 -3.52 19.85 58.57
N ILE A 237 -4.22 19.39 57.53
CA ILE A 237 -4.70 18.00 57.42
C ILE A 237 -3.51 17.02 57.41
N MET A 238 -2.49 17.28 56.60
CA MET A 238 -1.32 16.40 56.49
C MET A 238 -0.51 16.29 57.79
N SER A 239 -0.38 17.38 58.57
CA SER A 239 0.53 17.47 59.72
C SER A 239 -0.13 17.40 61.10
N LYS A 240 -1.35 17.94 61.27
CA LYS A 240 -2.02 18.10 62.57
C LYS A 240 -3.18 17.13 62.78
N GLY A 241 -3.42 16.20 61.85
CA GLY A 241 -4.47 15.20 61.96
C GLY A 241 -5.89 15.76 61.82
N SER A 242 -6.04 16.95 61.24
CA SER A 242 -7.35 17.42 60.75
C SER A 242 -7.82 16.54 59.60
N ALA A 243 -9.12 16.52 59.32
CA ALA A 243 -9.68 15.72 58.24
C ALA A 243 -10.87 16.44 57.58
N LEU A 244 -11.10 16.17 56.30
CA LEU A 244 -12.32 16.61 55.60
C LEU A 244 -13.41 15.56 55.80
N ALA A 245 -14.50 15.95 56.46
CA ALA A 245 -15.63 15.08 56.75
C ALA A 245 -16.96 15.83 56.49
N ALA A 246 -17.89 15.19 55.78
CA ALA A 246 -19.29 15.59 55.78
C ALA A 246 -19.89 15.35 57.19
N PRO A 247 -20.90 16.12 57.64
CA PRO A 247 -21.80 17.01 56.89
C PRO A 247 -21.43 18.50 56.94
N MET A 248 -20.15 18.85 57.06
CA MET A 248 -19.76 20.26 57.04
C MET A 248 -19.79 20.81 55.61
N ASP A 249 -20.51 21.92 55.38
CA ASP A 249 -20.48 22.71 54.15
C ASP A 249 -19.12 23.41 53.97
N LEU A 250 -18.04 22.62 53.87
CA LEU A 250 -16.69 23.13 53.73
C LEU A 250 -16.56 23.71 52.32
N LYS A 251 -16.10 24.96 52.28
CA LYS A 251 -15.85 25.67 51.02
C LYS A 251 -14.45 26.25 50.96
N GLY A 252 -13.88 26.25 49.76
CA GLY A 252 -12.69 27.01 49.44
C GLY A 252 -11.70 26.27 48.55
N GLU A 253 -10.57 26.92 48.28
CA GLU A 253 -9.52 26.46 47.36
C GLU A 253 -8.98 25.07 47.70
N HIS A 254 -8.85 24.74 48.98
CA HIS A 254 -8.40 23.42 49.44
C HIS A 254 -9.34 22.29 48.98
N VAL A 255 -10.66 22.55 48.95
CA VAL A 255 -11.65 21.59 48.43
C VAL A 255 -11.46 21.42 46.93
N VAL A 256 -11.32 22.53 46.19
CA VAL A 256 -11.10 22.51 44.73
C VAL A 256 -9.87 21.66 44.37
N LEU A 257 -8.75 21.84 45.06
CA LEU A 257 -7.53 21.06 44.83
C LEU A 257 -7.73 19.55 45.07
N VAL A 258 -8.43 19.18 46.15
CA VAL A 258 -8.72 17.77 46.44
C VAL A 258 -9.66 17.16 45.39
N LEU A 259 -10.68 17.90 44.95
CA LEU A 259 -11.59 17.46 43.88
C LEU A 259 -10.86 17.31 42.55
N GLN A 260 -9.91 18.20 42.24
CA GLN A 260 -9.06 18.09 41.06
C GLN A 260 -8.12 16.89 41.12
N LEU A 261 -7.55 16.56 42.30
CA LEU A 261 -6.79 15.33 42.49
C LEU A 261 -7.67 14.10 42.26
N LEU A 262 -8.84 14.00 42.94
CA LEU A 262 -9.77 12.89 42.74
C LEU A 262 -10.14 12.73 41.25
N ARG A 263 -10.38 13.84 40.55
CA ARG A 263 -10.60 13.85 39.10
C ARG A 263 -9.40 13.31 38.33
N ALA A 264 -8.18 13.71 38.67
CA ALA A 264 -6.95 13.20 38.03
C ALA A 264 -6.81 11.67 38.20
N TRP A 265 -7.20 11.14 39.36
CA TRP A 265 -7.27 9.70 39.65
C TRP A 265 -8.39 8.95 38.89
N GLY A 266 -9.25 9.67 38.15
CA GLY A 266 -10.38 9.10 37.41
C GLY A 266 -11.66 8.99 38.24
N TYR A 267 -11.76 9.74 39.34
CA TYR A 267 -12.91 9.81 40.24
C TYR A 267 -13.50 11.23 40.22
N PRO A 268 -14.09 11.68 39.09
CA PRO A 268 -14.73 12.99 39.04
C PRO A 268 -15.99 13.02 39.91
N VAL A 269 -16.22 14.14 40.58
CA VAL A 269 -17.53 14.44 41.18
C VAL A 269 -18.44 14.96 40.08
N LEU A 270 -19.52 14.24 39.83
CA LEU A 270 -20.53 14.58 38.84
C LEU A 270 -21.82 15.03 39.53
N ASN A 271 -22.56 15.94 38.90
CA ASN A 271 -23.91 16.29 39.34
C ASN A 271 -24.91 15.20 38.90
N ASP A 272 -26.19 15.41 39.21
CA ASP A 272 -27.26 14.48 38.84
C ASP A 272 -27.44 14.37 37.32
N ASP A 273 -27.01 15.39 36.58
CA ASP A 273 -27.02 15.44 35.11
C ASP A 273 -25.80 14.77 34.47
N GLY A 274 -24.81 14.35 35.27
CA GLY A 274 -23.56 13.72 34.81
C GLY A 274 -22.46 14.71 34.39
N ASP A 275 -22.69 16.01 34.56
CA ASP A 275 -21.70 17.06 34.31
C ASP A 275 -20.70 17.20 35.45
N LEU A 276 -19.51 17.71 35.11
CA LEU A 276 -18.47 18.00 36.08
C LEU A 276 -18.88 19.13 37.01
N VAL A 277 -18.85 18.83 38.30
CA VAL A 277 -19.15 19.79 39.35
C VAL A 277 -17.92 20.68 39.57
N ASP A 278 -17.93 21.88 39.01
CA ASP A 278 -16.92 22.92 39.29
C ASP A 278 -17.29 23.68 40.57
N GLN A 279 -17.45 22.95 41.67
CA GLN A 279 -17.82 23.51 42.96
C GLN A 279 -16.62 23.51 43.90
N ASP A 280 -16.54 24.57 44.69
CA ASP A 280 -15.63 24.72 45.81
C ASP A 280 -16.17 24.05 47.09
N HIS A 281 -17.16 23.17 46.99
CA HIS A 281 -17.93 22.62 48.11
C HIS A 281 -17.67 21.12 48.33
N TRP A 282 -17.30 20.75 49.55
CA TRP A 282 -17.21 19.36 50.00
C TRP A 282 -18.58 18.84 50.46
N ASP A 283 -19.34 18.21 49.57
CA ASP A 283 -20.67 17.67 49.86
C ASP A 283 -20.69 16.14 50.04
N ALA A 284 -21.88 15.57 50.15
CA ALA A 284 -22.08 14.12 50.25
C ALA A 284 -21.57 13.37 49.00
N ARG A 285 -21.61 13.99 47.81
CA ARG A 285 -21.14 13.39 46.55
C ARG A 285 -19.62 13.34 46.52
N ALA A 286 -18.95 14.42 46.93
CA ALA A 286 -17.50 14.45 47.12
C ALA A 286 -17.02 13.39 48.11
N SER A 287 -17.72 13.25 49.24
CA SER A 287 -17.42 12.24 50.26
C SER A 287 -17.59 10.81 49.72
N GLU A 288 -18.63 10.56 48.94
CA GLU A 288 -18.87 9.27 48.28
C GLU A 288 -17.81 8.94 47.22
N VAL A 289 -17.41 9.93 46.42
CA VAL A 289 -16.33 9.78 45.42
C VAL A 289 -15.00 9.48 46.11
N CYS A 290 -14.67 10.19 47.19
CA CYS A 290 -13.50 9.94 48.03
C CYS A 290 -13.51 8.51 48.60
N ARG A 291 -14.66 8.07 49.12
CA ARG A 291 -14.86 6.70 49.64
C ARG A 291 -14.54 5.64 48.58
N ARG A 292 -15.06 5.82 47.36
CA ARG A 292 -14.81 4.90 46.23
C ARG A 292 -13.35 4.89 45.80
N TRP A 293 -12.71 6.06 45.72
CA TRP A 293 -11.28 6.14 45.44
C TRP A 293 -10.47 5.40 46.51
N ARG A 294 -10.75 5.66 47.79
CA ARG A 294 -10.03 5.06 48.92
C ARG A 294 -10.19 3.54 48.99
N GLN A 295 -11.37 3.01 48.66
CA GLN A 295 -11.59 1.57 48.58
C GLN A 295 -10.73 0.87 47.54
N ASN A 296 -10.43 1.54 46.44
CA ASN A 296 -9.70 0.95 45.31
C ASN A 296 -8.19 1.24 45.36
N HIS A 297 -7.79 2.40 45.88
CA HIS A 297 -6.41 2.90 45.78
C HIS A 297 -5.85 3.47 47.08
N GLY A 298 -6.70 3.78 48.06
CA GLY A 298 -6.28 4.39 49.31
C GLY A 298 -5.88 3.36 50.37
N PRO A 299 -5.19 3.81 51.44
CA PRO A 299 -4.93 2.97 52.59
C PRO A 299 -6.24 2.58 53.28
N PRO A 300 -6.30 1.40 53.91
CA PRO A 300 -7.49 0.96 54.64
C PRO A 300 -7.76 1.90 55.82
N SER A 301 -8.98 2.45 55.89
CA SER A 301 -9.42 3.35 56.96
C SER A 301 -10.75 2.90 57.56
N LYS A 302 -10.96 3.20 58.85
CA LYS A 302 -12.21 2.91 59.56
C LYS A 302 -13.37 3.81 59.10
N THR A 303 -13.04 4.99 58.56
CA THR A 303 -13.97 6.00 58.07
C THR A 303 -13.59 6.37 56.65
N PRO A 304 -13.92 5.51 55.66
CA PRO A 304 -13.45 5.70 54.28
C PRO A 304 -14.03 6.94 53.59
N GLU A 305 -15.12 7.49 54.10
CA GLU A 305 -15.74 8.76 53.68
C GLU A 305 -14.99 10.02 54.14
N VAL A 306 -14.08 9.91 55.10
CA VAL A 306 -13.32 11.03 55.68
C VAL A 306 -11.94 11.10 55.04
N LEU A 307 -11.55 12.24 54.48
CA LEU A 307 -10.19 12.44 53.97
C LEU A 307 -9.25 12.93 55.09
N ASP A 308 -8.61 11.96 55.73
CA ASP A 308 -7.57 12.15 56.77
C ASP A 308 -6.16 12.36 56.17
N SER A 309 -5.16 12.54 57.05
CA SER A 309 -3.75 12.71 56.68
C SER A 309 -3.20 11.58 55.80
N GLU A 310 -3.52 10.32 56.13
CA GLU A 310 -3.02 9.15 55.39
C GLU A 310 -3.62 9.07 54.00
N GLY A 311 -4.93 9.32 53.85
CA GLY A 311 -5.55 9.35 52.54
C GLY A 311 -5.12 10.56 51.72
N LEU A 312 -4.92 11.73 52.32
CA LEU A 312 -4.42 12.88 51.55
C LEU A 312 -2.99 12.61 51.06
N LYS A 313 -2.12 12.01 51.87
CA LYS A 313 -0.77 11.57 51.46
C LYS A 313 -0.81 10.56 50.32
N ALA A 314 -1.68 9.56 50.41
CA ALA A 314 -1.86 8.58 49.33
C ALA A 314 -2.46 9.22 48.06
N LEU A 315 -3.31 10.24 48.20
CA LEU A 315 -3.90 10.95 47.06
C LEU A 315 -2.88 11.80 46.28
N VAL A 316 -1.85 12.32 46.95
CA VAL A 316 -0.74 13.06 46.33
C VAL A 316 0.48 12.20 46.01
N ASP A 317 0.40 10.88 46.25
CA ASP A 317 1.51 9.96 46.00
C ASP A 317 1.70 9.78 44.49
N LYS A 318 2.82 10.29 43.98
CA LYS A 318 3.19 10.25 42.56
C LYS A 318 3.46 8.83 42.07
N GLU A 319 4.08 7.98 42.89
CA GLU A 319 4.39 6.60 42.50
C GLU A 319 3.11 5.79 42.42
N ALA A 320 2.22 5.93 43.42
CA ALA A 320 0.92 5.28 43.41
C ALA A 320 0.05 5.74 42.23
N PHE A 321 0.07 7.04 41.90
CA PHE A 321 -0.64 7.58 40.74
C PHE A 321 -0.10 7.02 39.41
N GLN A 322 1.23 6.93 39.26
CA GLN A 322 1.86 6.34 38.08
C GLN A 322 1.55 4.83 37.95
N ALA A 323 1.57 4.10 39.07
CA ALA A 323 1.21 2.68 39.11
C ALA A 323 -0.25 2.45 38.73
N HIS A 324 -1.18 3.29 39.21
CA HIS A 324 -2.59 3.23 38.81
C HIS A 324 -2.78 3.45 37.31
N ARG A 325 -2.06 4.42 36.75
CA ARG A 325 -2.17 4.79 35.32
C ARG A 325 -1.60 3.72 34.40
N THR A 326 -0.51 3.07 34.80
CA THR A 326 0.08 1.95 34.05
C THR A 326 -0.78 0.69 34.16
N GLY A 327 -1.26 0.32 35.36
CA GLY A 327 -2.09 -0.88 35.56
C GLY A 327 -3.46 -0.84 34.83
N ARG A 328 -4.07 0.35 34.68
CA ARG A 328 -5.32 0.50 33.90
C ARG A 328 -5.13 0.27 32.39
N GLN A 329 -3.90 0.41 31.90
CA GLN A 329 -3.59 0.23 30.48
C GLN A 329 -3.42 -1.21 30.07
N ASP A 330 -2.82 -2.06 30.90
CA ASP A 330 -2.71 -3.50 30.60
C ASP A 330 -4.09 -4.13 30.36
N SER A 331 -5.10 -3.63 31.09
CA SER A 331 -6.50 -4.06 30.95
C SER A 331 -7.16 -3.59 29.65
N SER A 332 -6.71 -2.46 29.09
CA SER A 332 -7.23 -1.89 27.84
C SER A 332 -6.43 -2.36 26.61
N GLN A 333 -5.12 -2.57 26.74
CA GLN A 333 -4.26 -3.13 25.71
C GLN A 333 -4.53 -4.62 25.47
N GLN A 334 -4.92 -5.40 26.48
CA GLN A 334 -5.40 -6.78 26.27
C GLN A 334 -6.62 -6.87 25.33
N MET A 335 -7.37 -5.78 25.12
CA MET A 335 -8.44 -5.72 24.12
C MET A 335 -7.97 -5.17 22.76
N ALA A 336 -6.87 -4.43 22.72
CA ALA A 336 -6.32 -3.83 21.50
C ALA A 336 -5.28 -4.72 20.80
N ASP A 337 -4.73 -5.72 21.50
CA ASP A 337 -3.78 -6.71 20.97
C ASP A 337 -4.48 -7.77 20.08
N VAL A 338 -5.40 -7.31 19.23
CA VAL A 338 -5.81 -8.09 18.07
C VAL A 338 -4.55 -8.21 17.22
N PRO A 339 -4.01 -9.43 17.04
CA PRO A 339 -2.79 -9.62 16.26
C PRO A 339 -2.98 -8.96 14.91
N PRO A 340 -1.94 -8.27 14.38
CA PRO A 340 -2.03 -7.70 13.05
C PRO A 340 -2.57 -8.78 12.10
N PRO A 341 -3.50 -8.43 11.19
CA PRO A 341 -4.02 -9.41 10.26
C PRO A 341 -2.84 -10.13 9.62
N PRO A 342 -2.87 -11.48 9.58
CA PRO A 342 -1.74 -12.23 9.06
C PRO A 342 -1.38 -11.70 7.68
N PRO A 343 -0.09 -11.65 7.32
CA PRO A 343 0.31 -11.19 6.00
C PRO A 343 -0.51 -11.95 4.96
N PRO A 344 -1.00 -11.28 3.90
CA PRO A 344 -1.76 -11.94 2.86
C PRO A 344 -0.99 -13.17 2.41
N PRO A 345 -1.65 -14.34 2.29
CA PRO A 345 -0.98 -15.57 1.91
C PRO A 345 -0.22 -15.33 0.59
N PRO A 346 0.99 -15.91 0.43
CA PRO A 346 1.71 -15.81 -0.82
C PRO A 346 0.77 -16.26 -1.96
N PRO A 347 0.82 -15.59 -3.12
CA PRO A 347 0.01 -15.98 -4.25
C PRO A 347 0.22 -17.48 -4.53
N PRO A 348 -0.85 -18.22 -4.90
CA PRO A 348 -0.73 -19.64 -5.18
C PRO A 348 0.37 -19.85 -6.23
N ALA A 349 1.32 -20.74 -5.93
CA ALA A 349 2.30 -21.17 -6.92
C ALA A 349 1.54 -21.87 -8.04
N ASP A 350 1.50 -21.26 -9.22
CA ASP A 350 0.92 -21.86 -10.42
C ASP A 350 1.62 -23.21 -10.65
N SER A 351 0.83 -24.28 -10.55
CA SER A 351 1.26 -25.68 -10.68
C SER A 351 1.03 -26.21 -12.08
#